data_AF-L8WSI0-F1
#
_entry.id   AF-L8WSI0-F1
#
_cell.length_a   1.000
_cell.length_b   1.000
_cell.length_c   1.000
_cell.angle_alpha   90.00
_cell.angle_beta   90.00
_cell.angle_gamma   90.00
#
_symmetry.space_group_name_H-M   'P 1'
#
loop_
_entity.id
_entity.type
_entity.pdbx_description
1 polymer ?
#
loop_
_entity_poly.entity_id
_entity_poly.type
_entity_poly.pdbx_seq_one_letter_code
_entity_poly.pdbx_strand_id
1 'polypeptide(L)'
;MDCLDRTNVVQSTIAKGVLEKQLRSVGILEEGEEIQDTEFIGSGALKADFTRTGVRTKGGAARDGMNSVMRYLKNNYFDGPRQDAFDLMTGSWVARRTPLLSAALLIDKRPLLIRSMPHVAGFSIFMILAGLTLPRTSEYSLVYYHLIWFTFLILSILFIQAHGTAYVAWPRLNASAVRDVLEYDGPGYRSKQHGRGTDKKRGGVKMGHVGSDKGSVGRMEEVEMGERKKRVE
;
A
#
# COMPACT_ATOMS: atom_id res chain seq x y z
N MET A 1 -2.23 16.52 6.89
CA MET A 1 -2.52 16.82 5.48
C MET A 1 -1.23 16.50 4.79
N ASP A 2 -1.16 15.34 4.15
CA ASP A 2 0.12 14.78 3.76
C ASP A 2 0.69 15.59 2.60
N CYS A 3 1.99 15.85 2.65
CA CYS A 3 2.73 16.56 1.61
C CYS A 3 2.50 15.94 0.21
N LEU A 4 2.21 14.64 0.16
CA LEU A 4 1.87 13.89 -1.04
C LEU A 4 0.54 14.34 -1.69
N ASP A 5 -0.47 14.72 -0.90
CA ASP A 5 -1.73 15.25 -1.45
C ASP A 5 -1.54 16.67 -2.01
N ARG A 6 -0.67 17.48 -1.39
CA ARG A 6 -0.34 18.82 -1.88
C ARG A 6 0.48 18.77 -3.17
N THR A 7 1.43 17.84 -3.28
CA THR A 7 2.20 17.65 -4.52
C THR A 7 1.32 17.13 -5.66
N ASN A 8 0.36 16.22 -5.38
CA ASN A 8 -0.55 15.72 -6.41
C ASN A 8 -1.45 16.82 -6.96
N VAL A 9 -1.94 17.74 -6.12
CA VAL A 9 -2.70 18.91 -6.57
C VAL A 9 -1.85 19.80 -7.46
N VAL A 10 -0.61 20.11 -7.05
CA VAL A 10 0.32 20.94 -7.85
C VAL A 10 0.65 20.26 -9.18
N GLN A 11 0.89 18.95 -9.19
CA GLN A 11 1.14 18.19 -10.41
C GLN A 11 -0.06 18.23 -11.36
N SER A 12 -1.28 18.10 -10.85
CA SER A 12 -2.50 18.25 -11.64
C SER A 12 -2.64 19.66 -12.21
N THR A 13 -2.38 20.71 -11.43
CA THR A 13 -2.46 22.09 -11.94
C THR A 13 -1.43 22.35 -13.06
N ILE A 14 -0.20 21.85 -12.89
CA ILE A 14 0.85 21.99 -13.92
C ILE A 14 0.47 21.20 -15.19
N ALA A 15 0.02 19.96 -15.04
CA ALA A 15 -0.37 19.13 -16.17
C ALA A 15 -1.55 19.74 -16.95
N LYS A 16 -2.54 20.34 -16.27
CA LYS A 16 -3.63 21.09 -16.90
C LYS A 16 -3.09 22.24 -17.75
N GLY A 17 -2.21 23.08 -17.19
CA GLY A 17 -1.66 24.23 -17.92
C GLY A 17 -0.81 23.84 -19.14
N VAL A 18 -0.14 22.69 -19.11
CA VAL A 18 0.57 22.14 -20.27
C VAL A 18 -0.43 21.62 -21.32
N LEU A 19 -1.46 20.89 -20.88
CA LEU A 19 -2.49 20.33 -21.77
C LEU A 19 -3.29 21.42 -22.49
N GLU A 20 -3.67 22.50 -21.81
CA GLU A 20 -4.37 23.64 -22.43
C GLU A 20 -3.54 24.31 -23.52
N LYS A 21 -2.23 24.49 -23.29
CA LYS A 21 -1.31 25.01 -24.31
C LYS A 21 -1.24 24.09 -25.52
N GLN A 22 -1.18 22.77 -25.29
CA GLN A 22 -1.14 21.78 -26.37
C GLN A 22 -2.45 21.76 -27.17
N LEU A 23 -3.60 21.74 -26.50
CA LEU A 23 -4.91 21.74 -27.18
C LEU A 23 -5.17 23.02 -27.97
N ARG A 24 -4.71 24.17 -27.47
CA ARG A 24 -4.71 25.44 -28.22
C ARG A 24 -3.80 25.37 -29.45
N SER A 25 -2.61 24.78 -29.32
CA SER A 25 -1.69 24.63 -30.45
C SER A 25 -2.23 23.74 -31.58
N VAL A 26 -3.13 22.80 -31.25
CA VAL A 26 -3.79 21.89 -32.20
C VAL A 26 -5.11 22.45 -32.71
N GLY A 27 -5.54 23.63 -32.24
CA GLY A 27 -6.78 24.29 -32.66
C GLY A 27 -8.05 23.63 -32.14
N ILE A 28 -7.94 22.82 -31.08
CA ILE A 28 -9.08 22.15 -30.43
C ILE A 28 -9.77 23.08 -29.41
N LEU A 29 -9.00 23.95 -28.74
CA LEU A 29 -9.52 24.97 -27.81
C LEU A 29 -9.34 26.37 -28.39
N GLU A 30 -10.38 27.19 -28.30
CA GLU A 30 -10.34 28.60 -28.69
C GLU A 30 -9.71 29.51 -27.59
N GLU A 31 -9.31 30.73 -27.97
CA GLU A 31 -8.77 31.71 -27.02
C GLU A 31 -9.83 32.13 -26.00
N GLY A 32 -9.70 31.62 -24.77
CA GLY A 32 -10.58 31.96 -23.64
C GLY A 32 -11.42 30.80 -23.14
N GLU A 33 -11.41 29.67 -23.84
CA GLU A 33 -11.96 28.43 -23.34
C GLU A 33 -10.98 27.80 -22.33
N GLU A 34 -11.49 27.38 -21.18
CA GLU A 34 -10.74 26.71 -20.11
C GLU A 34 -11.31 25.32 -19.88
N ILE A 35 -10.43 24.36 -19.59
CA ILE A 35 -10.86 23.02 -19.20
C ILE A 35 -11.50 23.14 -17.81
N GLN A 36 -12.76 22.73 -17.66
CA GLN A 36 -13.44 22.79 -16.36
C GLN A 36 -12.66 21.99 -15.29
N ASP A 37 -12.36 22.67 -14.18
CA ASP A 37 -11.56 22.16 -13.06
C ASP A 37 -12.16 20.91 -12.38
N THR A 38 -13.45 20.67 -12.60
CA THR A 38 -14.23 19.63 -11.93
C THR A 38 -13.73 18.22 -12.20
N GLU A 39 -13.11 17.97 -13.37
CA GLU A 39 -12.70 16.63 -13.76
C GLU A 39 -11.20 16.37 -13.54
N PHE A 40 -10.37 17.41 -13.64
CA PHE A 40 -8.90 17.29 -13.49
C PHE A 40 -8.40 17.54 -12.06
N ILE A 41 -9.09 18.39 -11.28
CA ILE A 41 -8.81 18.64 -9.86
C ILE A 41 -9.49 17.60 -8.96
N GLY A 42 -10.31 16.72 -9.57
CA GLY A 42 -10.89 15.51 -8.97
C GLY A 42 -9.88 14.44 -8.54
N SER A 43 -8.63 14.81 -8.26
CA SER A 43 -7.78 13.99 -7.41
C SER A 43 -8.59 13.69 -6.15
N GLY A 44 -8.74 12.42 -5.80
CA GLY A 44 -9.45 11.99 -4.58
C GLY A 44 -8.66 12.38 -3.32
N ALA A 45 -8.22 13.64 -3.23
CA ALA A 45 -7.52 14.28 -2.13
C ALA A 45 -8.41 14.28 -0.91
N LEU A 46 -7.83 13.96 0.25
CA LEU A 46 -8.55 14.06 1.50
C LEU A 46 -8.80 15.52 1.85
N LYS A 47 -9.97 15.83 2.38
CA LYS A 47 -10.40 17.16 2.83
C LYS A 47 -10.45 18.22 1.71
N ALA A 48 -10.72 17.80 0.48
CA ALA A 48 -10.90 18.70 -0.65
C ALA A 48 -12.08 19.69 -0.45
N ASP A 49 -13.08 19.30 0.35
CA ASP A 49 -14.18 20.18 0.75
C ASP A 49 -13.69 21.33 1.64
N PHE A 50 -12.85 21.03 2.63
CA PHE A 50 -12.29 22.04 3.54
C PHE A 50 -11.40 23.05 2.81
N THR A 51 -10.64 22.63 1.81
CA THR A 51 -9.81 23.54 1.00
C THR A 51 -10.63 24.41 0.05
N ARG A 52 -11.82 23.96 -0.36
CA ARG A 52 -12.66 24.69 -1.33
C ARG A 52 -13.65 25.63 -0.64
N THR A 53 -14.30 25.20 0.44
CA THR A 53 -15.38 25.95 1.09
C THR A 53 -14.99 26.48 2.47
N GLY A 54 -13.79 26.20 2.97
CA GLY A 54 -13.31 26.64 4.29
C GLY A 54 -14.02 25.98 5.49
N VAL A 55 -15.09 25.22 5.24
CA VAL A 55 -15.93 24.56 6.25
C VAL A 55 -15.98 23.06 5.99
N ARG A 56 -15.96 22.26 7.06
CA ARG A 56 -16.01 20.81 6.99
C ARG A 56 -17.44 20.31 6.76
N THR A 57 -17.64 19.55 5.69
CA THR A 57 -18.95 18.95 5.38
C THR A 57 -19.01 17.47 5.78
N LYS A 58 -20.18 17.00 6.25
CA LYS A 58 -20.38 15.56 6.55
C LYS A 58 -20.26 14.69 5.29
N GLY A 59 -20.75 15.19 4.15
CA GLY A 59 -20.60 14.51 2.85
C GLY A 59 -19.14 14.41 2.39
N GLY A 60 -18.35 15.47 2.59
CA GLY A 60 -16.91 15.43 2.37
C GLY A 60 -16.21 14.41 3.26
N ALA A 61 -16.67 14.23 4.50
CA ALA A 61 -16.11 13.22 5.40
C ALA A 61 -16.35 11.79 4.95
N ALA A 62 -17.54 11.50 4.44
CA ALA A 62 -17.83 10.20 3.83
C ALA A 62 -16.96 9.95 2.59
N ARG A 63 -16.82 10.96 1.72
CA ARG A 63 -15.98 10.87 0.51
C ARG A 63 -14.50 10.69 0.84
N ASP A 64 -14.01 11.36 1.88
CA ASP A 64 -12.65 11.17 2.41
C ASP A 64 -12.44 9.75 2.95
N GLY A 65 -13.44 9.19 3.62
CA GLY A 65 -13.41 7.79 4.07
C GLY A 65 -13.29 6.83 2.89
N MET A 66 -14.13 7.00 1.87
CA MET A 66 -14.08 6.20 0.65
C MET A 66 -12.74 6.34 -0.09
N ASN A 67 -12.22 7.56 -0.22
CA ASN A 67 -10.91 7.82 -0.81
C ASN A 67 -9.79 7.15 -0.01
N SER A 68 -9.85 7.17 1.32
CA SER A 68 -8.88 6.51 2.20
C SER A 68 -8.90 5.00 2.04
N VAL A 69 -10.09 4.39 2.01
CA VAL A 69 -10.26 2.94 1.77
C VAL A 69 -9.73 2.57 0.39
N MET A 70 -10.08 3.33 -0.64
CA MET A 70 -9.60 3.09 -2.00
C MET A 70 -8.08 3.23 -2.09
N ARG A 71 -7.47 4.23 -1.44
CA ARG A 71 -6.01 4.37 -1.35
C ARG A 71 -5.37 3.16 -0.66
N TYR A 72 -5.94 2.71 0.46
CA TYR A 72 -5.43 1.54 1.16
C TYR A 72 -5.49 0.28 0.27
N LEU A 73 -6.57 0.07 -0.46
CA LEU A 73 -6.71 -1.07 -1.37
C LEU A 73 -5.75 -0.96 -2.57
N LYS A 74 -5.68 0.20 -3.22
CA LYS A 74 -4.78 0.44 -4.35
C LYS A 74 -3.32 0.25 -3.96
N ASN A 75 -2.90 0.85 -2.85
CA ASN A 75 -1.52 0.78 -2.37
C ASN A 75 -1.13 -0.65 -1.96
N ASN A 76 -2.04 -1.43 -1.38
CA ASN A 76 -1.69 -2.78 -0.92
C ASN A 76 -1.79 -3.85 -2.01
N TYR A 77 -2.68 -3.72 -3.00
CA TYR A 77 -2.96 -4.82 -3.94
C TYR A 77 -2.62 -4.53 -5.39
N PHE A 78 -2.64 -3.26 -5.81
CA PHE A 78 -2.50 -2.89 -7.22
C PHE A 78 -1.21 -2.12 -7.52
N ASP A 79 -0.51 -1.66 -6.49
CA ASP A 79 0.68 -0.82 -6.67
C ASP A 79 1.89 -1.60 -7.20
N GLY A 80 2.13 -2.83 -6.72
CA GLY A 80 3.24 -3.67 -7.24
C GLY A 80 3.18 -3.91 -8.75
N PRO A 81 2.08 -4.45 -9.30
CA PRO A 81 1.94 -4.63 -10.74
C PRO A 81 2.03 -3.32 -11.53
N ARG A 82 1.57 -2.20 -10.95
CA ARG A 82 1.69 -0.88 -11.56
C ARG A 82 3.14 -0.41 -11.62
N GLN A 83 3.91 -0.61 -10.56
CA GLN A 83 5.35 -0.33 -10.54
C GLN A 83 6.11 -1.22 -11.54
N ASP A 84 5.77 -2.52 -11.58
CA ASP A 84 6.35 -3.45 -12.56
C ASP A 84 6.08 -2.99 -14.01
N ALA A 85 4.89 -2.45 -14.30
CA ALA A 85 4.58 -1.88 -15.61
C ALA A 85 5.44 -0.64 -15.93
N PHE A 86 5.65 0.26 -14.97
CA PHE A 86 6.56 1.40 -15.18
C PHE A 86 8.00 0.95 -15.40
N ASP A 87 8.46 -0.06 -14.67
CA ASP A 87 9.81 -0.61 -14.81
C ASP A 87 10.03 -1.21 -16.21
N LEU A 88 9.02 -1.88 -16.76
CA LEU A 88 9.03 -2.38 -18.14
C LEU A 88 9.04 -1.25 -19.17
N MET A 89 8.17 -0.25 -19.00
CA MET A 89 8.00 0.85 -19.95
C MET A 89 9.21 1.81 -19.98
N THR A 90 9.83 2.05 -18.83
CA THR A 90 11.01 2.92 -18.70
C THR A 90 12.31 2.19 -19.03
N GLY A 91 12.27 0.87 -19.19
CA GLY A 91 13.45 0.05 -19.45
C GLY A 91 14.36 -0.15 -18.23
N SER A 92 13.90 0.18 -17.02
CA SER A 92 14.64 -0.11 -15.78
C SER A 92 14.83 -1.61 -15.58
N TRP A 93 13.92 -2.42 -16.13
CA TRP A 93 14.01 -3.87 -16.15
C TRP A 93 13.98 -4.44 -17.57
N VAL A 94 14.95 -5.29 -17.90
CA VAL A 94 15.06 -5.93 -19.22
C VAL A 94 14.69 -7.41 -19.13
N ALA A 95 13.71 -7.83 -19.94
CA ALA A 95 13.28 -9.22 -20.03
C ALA A 95 14.41 -10.11 -20.57
N ARG A 96 14.87 -11.06 -19.74
CA ARG A 96 15.84 -12.07 -20.18
C ARG A 96 15.13 -13.15 -20.97
N ARG A 97 15.69 -13.52 -22.13
CA ARG A 97 15.09 -14.47 -23.10
C ARG A 97 15.11 -15.93 -22.64
N THR A 98 15.63 -16.23 -21.45
CA THR A 98 15.74 -17.59 -20.93
C THR A 98 14.41 -18.04 -20.31
N PRO A 99 13.71 -19.05 -20.85
CA PRO A 99 12.37 -19.46 -20.39
C PRO A 99 12.31 -19.81 -18.90
N LEU A 100 13.38 -20.39 -18.37
CA LEU A 100 13.53 -20.78 -16.97
C LEU A 100 13.51 -19.58 -16.02
N LEU A 101 14.11 -18.46 -16.44
CA LEU A 101 14.15 -17.23 -15.65
C LEU A 101 12.80 -16.49 -15.71
N SER A 102 12.10 -16.58 -16.84
CA SER A 102 10.75 -16.04 -17.01
C SER A 102 9.75 -16.75 -16.09
N ALA A 103 9.86 -18.09 -15.98
CA ALA A 103 9.03 -18.89 -15.09
C ALA A 103 9.24 -18.55 -13.60
N ALA A 104 10.46 -18.16 -13.21
CA ALA A 104 10.77 -17.78 -11.83
C ALA A 104 10.00 -16.53 -11.36
N LEU A 105 9.48 -15.69 -12.27
CA LEU A 105 8.63 -14.53 -11.94
C LEU A 105 7.19 -14.93 -11.56
N LEU A 106 6.75 -16.10 -12.02
CA LEU A 106 5.41 -16.63 -11.74
C LEU A 106 5.36 -17.43 -10.43
N ILE A 107 6.52 -17.87 -9.94
CA ILE A 107 6.62 -18.68 -8.74
C ILE A 107 6.62 -17.78 -7.50
N ASP A 108 5.61 -17.94 -6.66
CA ASP A 108 5.60 -17.34 -5.33
C ASP A 108 6.56 -18.09 -4.40
N LYS A 109 7.58 -17.40 -3.89
CA LYS A 109 8.62 -17.95 -3.01
C LYS A 109 8.20 -17.97 -1.52
N ARG A 110 7.02 -17.45 -1.18
CA ARG A 110 6.55 -17.36 0.21
C ARG A 110 6.29 -18.76 0.79
N PRO A 111 6.54 -18.98 2.10
CA PRO A 111 6.26 -20.26 2.73
C PRO A 111 4.77 -20.60 2.64
N LEU A 112 4.45 -21.89 2.52
CA LEU A 112 3.09 -22.39 2.36
C LEU A 112 2.13 -21.87 3.43
N LEU A 113 2.62 -21.70 4.66
CA LEU A 113 1.83 -21.17 5.77
C LEU A 113 1.31 -19.75 5.49
N ILE A 114 2.14 -18.85 4.95
CA ILE A 114 1.68 -17.48 4.62
C ILE A 114 0.67 -17.52 3.47
N ARG A 115 0.90 -18.40 2.50
CA ARG A 115 0.01 -18.54 1.35
C ARG A 115 -1.38 -19.09 1.71
N SER A 116 -1.47 -20.00 2.68
CA SER A 116 -2.73 -20.68 3.03
C SER A 116 -3.66 -19.85 3.91
N MET A 117 -3.16 -18.89 4.68
CA MET A 117 -3.95 -18.18 5.70
C MET A 117 -5.19 -17.43 5.19
N PRO A 118 -5.16 -16.72 4.04
CA PRO A 118 -6.36 -16.12 3.47
C PRO A 118 -7.41 -17.17 3.08
N HIS A 119 -6.97 -18.34 2.61
CA HIS A 119 -7.86 -19.45 2.28
C HIS A 119 -8.47 -20.07 3.54
N VAL A 120 -7.69 -20.23 4.62
CA VAL A 120 -8.20 -20.68 5.92
C VAL A 120 -9.24 -19.71 6.48
N ALA A 121 -8.98 -18.40 6.39
CA ALA A 121 -9.94 -17.37 6.81
C ALA A 121 -11.22 -17.43 5.98
N GLY A 122 -11.11 -17.50 4.64
CA GLY A 122 -12.26 -17.62 3.74
C GLY A 122 -13.08 -18.89 3.98
N PHE A 123 -12.42 -20.02 4.19
CA PHE A 123 -13.08 -21.28 4.52
C PHE A 123 -13.78 -21.23 5.88
N SER A 124 -13.16 -20.59 6.87
CA SER A 124 -13.77 -20.40 8.20
C SER A 124 -15.03 -19.53 8.11
N ILE A 125 -15.01 -18.45 7.32
CA ILE A 125 -16.20 -17.62 7.07
C ILE A 125 -17.29 -18.44 6.38
N PHE A 126 -16.93 -19.21 5.36
CA PHE A 126 -17.87 -20.09 4.67
C PHE A 126 -18.53 -21.07 5.63
N MET A 127 -17.76 -21.72 6.50
CA MET A 127 -18.28 -22.66 7.50
C MET A 127 -19.21 -21.97 8.51
N ILE A 128 -18.86 -20.77 8.98
CA ILE A 128 -19.75 -19.99 9.86
C ILE A 128 -21.09 -19.70 9.16
N LEU A 129 -21.07 -19.24 7.91
CA LEU A 129 -22.29 -18.98 7.14
C LEU A 129 -23.08 -20.24 6.84
N ALA A 130 -22.40 -21.35 6.55
CA ALA A 130 -23.02 -22.65 6.33
C ALA A 130 -23.74 -23.14 7.60
N GLY A 131 -23.13 -22.98 8.77
CA GLY A 131 -23.74 -23.28 10.06
C GLY A 131 -25.00 -22.46 10.37
N LEU A 132 -25.08 -21.23 9.84
CA LEU A 132 -26.25 -20.35 10.03
C LEU A 132 -27.37 -20.61 9.02
N THR A 133 -27.06 -21.10 7.82
CA THR A 133 -28.01 -21.18 6.70
C THR A 133 -28.53 -22.59 6.42
N LEU A 134 -27.76 -23.64 6.74
CA LEU A 134 -28.15 -25.02 6.42
C LEU A 134 -29.17 -25.58 7.41
N PRO A 135 -30.24 -26.26 6.93
CA PRO A 135 -31.22 -26.90 7.80
C PRO A 135 -30.56 -28.03 8.60
N ARG A 136 -30.86 -28.08 9.89
CA ARG A 136 -30.21 -28.98 10.85
C ARG A 136 -31.15 -30.13 11.25
N THR A 137 -30.62 -31.34 11.26
CA THR A 137 -31.31 -32.57 11.70
C THR A 137 -30.79 -33.14 13.02
N SER A 138 -29.64 -32.67 13.53
CA SER A 138 -29.03 -33.15 14.77
C SER A 138 -29.56 -32.41 16.01
N GLU A 139 -29.52 -33.03 17.19
CA GLU A 139 -29.93 -32.39 18.47
C GLU A 139 -28.78 -31.68 19.22
N TYR A 140 -27.53 -31.89 18.79
CA TYR A 140 -26.33 -31.31 19.41
C TYR A 140 -26.19 -29.78 19.29
N SER A 141 -25.75 -29.11 20.36
CA SER A 141 -25.54 -27.65 20.35
C SER A 141 -24.56 -27.18 19.27
N LEU A 142 -25.01 -26.19 18.49
CA LEU A 142 -24.24 -25.56 17.41
C LEU A 142 -23.13 -24.63 17.92
N VAL A 143 -23.08 -24.42 19.24
CA VAL A 143 -22.09 -23.57 19.91
C VAL A 143 -20.67 -24.07 19.66
N TYR A 144 -20.42 -25.38 19.81
CA TYR A 144 -19.07 -25.94 19.62
C TYR A 144 -18.59 -25.83 18.17
N TYR A 145 -19.49 -26.02 17.21
CA TYR A 145 -19.20 -25.82 15.79
C TYR A 145 -18.73 -24.38 15.53
N HIS A 146 -19.51 -23.40 16.00
CA HIS A 146 -19.16 -21.98 15.82
C HIS A 146 -17.89 -21.60 16.57
N LEU A 147 -17.70 -22.09 17.79
CA LEU A 147 -16.49 -21.82 18.57
C LEU A 147 -15.24 -22.25 17.80
N ILE A 148 -15.22 -23.46 17.24
CA ILE A 148 -14.09 -23.95 16.45
C ILE A 148 -13.83 -23.03 15.24
N TRP A 149 -14.85 -22.70 14.45
CA TRP A 149 -14.63 -21.86 13.25
C TRP A 149 -14.28 -20.40 13.58
N PHE A 150 -14.82 -19.84 14.66
CA PHE A 150 -14.41 -18.53 15.16
C PHE A 150 -12.96 -18.55 15.65
N THR A 151 -12.49 -19.62 16.31
CA THR A 151 -11.08 -19.71 16.72
C THR A 151 -10.14 -19.74 15.51
N PHE A 152 -10.46 -20.52 14.46
CA PHE A 152 -9.66 -20.52 13.23
C PHE A 152 -9.70 -19.17 12.50
N LEU A 153 -10.86 -18.51 12.46
CA LEU A 153 -10.99 -17.19 11.87
C LEU A 153 -10.14 -16.15 12.64
N ILE A 154 -10.21 -16.13 13.96
CA ILE A 154 -9.45 -15.19 14.79
C ILE A 154 -7.95 -15.45 14.65
N LEU A 155 -7.50 -16.70 14.76
CA LEU A 155 -6.09 -17.04 14.63
C LEU A 155 -5.53 -16.68 13.25
N SER A 156 -6.28 -16.95 12.18
CA SER A 156 -5.88 -16.59 10.81
C SER A 156 -5.81 -15.08 10.61
N ILE A 157 -6.78 -14.31 11.11
CA ILE A 157 -6.76 -12.83 11.04
C ILE A 157 -5.57 -12.26 11.83
N LEU A 158 -5.33 -12.75 13.06
CA LEU A 158 -4.20 -12.30 13.87
C LEU A 158 -2.86 -12.61 13.20
N PHE A 159 -2.74 -13.78 12.57
CA PHE A 159 -1.56 -14.16 11.80
C PHE A 159 -1.36 -13.25 10.57
N ILE A 160 -2.42 -12.98 9.82
CA ILE A 160 -2.38 -12.07 8.66
C ILE A 160 -1.98 -10.66 9.11
N GLN A 161 -2.50 -10.17 10.23
CA GLN A 161 -2.13 -8.86 10.77
C GLN A 161 -0.65 -8.81 11.20
N ALA A 162 -0.17 -9.86 11.90
CA ALA A 162 1.22 -9.96 12.33
C ALA A 162 2.20 -9.98 11.13
N HIS A 163 1.84 -10.70 10.06
CA HIS A 163 2.64 -10.84 8.85
C HIS A 163 2.14 -9.96 7.69
N GLY A 164 1.42 -8.87 7.96
CA GLY A 164 0.68 -8.16 6.92
C GLY A 164 1.53 -7.61 5.78
N THR A 165 2.82 -7.34 6.01
CA THR A 165 3.75 -6.93 4.93
C THR A 165 3.93 -8.01 3.88
N ALA A 166 3.78 -9.28 4.24
CA ALA A 166 3.84 -10.40 3.31
C ALA A 166 2.59 -10.53 2.45
N TYR A 167 1.48 -9.85 2.76
CA TYR A 167 0.25 -9.91 1.95
C TYR A 167 0.09 -8.71 1.01
N VAL A 168 1.02 -7.75 1.09
CA VAL A 168 1.11 -6.64 0.14
C VAL A 168 1.61 -7.18 -1.21
N ALA A 169 1.00 -6.68 -2.28
CA ALA A 169 1.42 -6.90 -3.65
C ALA A 169 2.63 -6.02 -3.95
N TRP A 170 3.81 -6.49 -3.54
CA TRP A 170 5.09 -5.87 -3.88
C TRP A 170 5.45 -6.09 -5.36
N PRO A 171 6.22 -5.19 -5.98
CA PRO A 171 6.72 -5.37 -7.33
C PRO A 171 7.58 -6.63 -7.43
N ARG A 172 7.44 -7.35 -8.54
CA ARG A 172 8.08 -8.64 -8.78
C ARG A 172 9.36 -8.52 -9.58
N LEU A 173 9.48 -7.51 -10.45
CA LEU A 173 10.60 -7.38 -11.39
C LEU A 173 11.87 -6.89 -10.71
N ASN A 174 11.76 -5.82 -9.89
CA ASN A 174 12.85 -5.22 -9.13
C ASN A 174 12.74 -5.51 -7.62
N ALA A 175 12.46 -6.76 -7.27
CA ALA A 175 12.18 -7.17 -5.90
C ALA A 175 13.38 -7.00 -4.93
N SER A 176 14.63 -6.98 -5.42
CA SER A 176 15.82 -6.77 -4.59
C SER A 176 15.88 -5.36 -4.04
N ALA A 177 15.74 -4.35 -4.90
CA ALA A 177 15.78 -2.94 -4.50
C ALA A 177 14.71 -2.60 -3.46
N VAL A 178 13.51 -3.18 -3.61
CA VAL A 178 12.42 -2.99 -2.65
C VAL A 178 12.72 -3.66 -1.31
N ARG A 179 13.33 -4.86 -1.31
CA ARG A 179 13.73 -5.54 -0.08
C ARG A 179 14.79 -4.76 0.69
N ASP A 180 15.75 -4.16 -0.01
CA ASP A 180 16.80 -3.34 0.62
C ASP A 180 16.19 -2.13 1.34
N VAL A 181 15.19 -1.47 0.73
CA VAL A 181 14.46 -0.37 1.37
C VAL A 181 13.64 -0.84 2.57
N LEU A 182 13.00 -2.01 2.48
CA LEU A 182 12.26 -2.59 3.60
C LEU A 182 13.20 -2.96 4.75
N GLU A 183 14.30 -3.63 4.47
CA GLU A 183 15.27 -4.17 5.45
C GLU A 183 16.34 -3.16 5.89
N TYR A 184 16.28 -1.93 5.40
CA TYR A 184 17.18 -0.85 5.81
C TYR A 184 17.01 -0.56 7.31
N ASP A 185 18.06 -0.77 8.11
CA ASP A 185 18.09 -0.49 9.56
C ASP A 185 19.07 0.67 9.92
N GLY A 186 19.39 1.55 8.96
CA GLY A 186 20.34 2.65 9.15
C GLY A 186 19.76 3.91 9.82
N PRO A 187 20.54 5.00 9.92
CA PRO A 187 20.10 6.27 10.50
C PRO A 187 18.81 6.77 9.85
N GLY A 188 17.86 7.22 10.67
CA GLY A 188 16.53 7.67 10.20
C GLY A 188 15.49 6.54 10.02
N TYR A 189 15.84 5.28 10.29
CA TYR A 189 14.91 4.16 10.21
C TYR A 189 13.72 4.32 11.18
N ARG A 190 12.51 4.14 10.65
CA ARG A 190 11.28 3.96 11.43
C ARG A 190 10.82 2.51 11.26
N SER A 191 10.56 1.83 12.38
CA SER A 191 10.22 0.40 12.38
C SER A 191 9.13 0.04 11.36
N LYS A 192 9.25 -1.13 10.73
CA LYS A 192 8.23 -1.71 9.82
C LYS A 192 6.82 -1.79 10.42
N GLN A 193 6.68 -1.72 11.75
CA GLN A 193 5.41 -1.84 12.47
C GLN A 193 4.77 -0.48 12.82
N HIS A 194 5.50 0.62 12.68
CA HIS A 194 4.97 1.95 12.99
C HIS A 194 3.83 2.32 12.01
N GLY A 195 2.67 2.71 12.56
CA GLY A 195 1.49 3.09 11.77
C GLY A 195 0.44 1.99 11.59
N ARG A 196 0.72 0.74 12.02
CA ARG A 196 -0.35 -0.24 12.28
C ARG A 196 -0.94 0.15 13.63
N GLY A 197 -2.23 0.48 13.73
CA GLY A 197 -2.92 0.96 14.95
C GLY A 197 -2.90 0.00 16.16
N THR A 198 -1.98 -0.96 16.19
CA THR A 198 -1.71 -1.96 17.21
C THR A 198 -0.25 -1.85 17.69
N ASP A 199 0.25 -0.64 17.95
CA ASP A 199 1.62 -0.40 18.42
C ASP A 199 1.77 -0.76 19.92
N LYS A 200 1.46 -2.01 20.25
CA LYS A 200 1.84 -2.65 21.52
C LYS A 200 2.98 -3.61 21.22
N LYS A 201 4.19 -3.22 21.64
CA LYS A 201 5.41 -4.03 21.72
C LYS A 201 5.08 -5.49 22.04
N ARG A 202 5.06 -6.37 21.04
CA ARG A 202 5.07 -7.83 21.22
C ARG A 202 6.39 -8.35 20.70
N GLY A 203 7.18 -8.93 21.60
CA GLY A 203 8.50 -9.47 21.33
C GLY A 203 8.46 -10.49 20.19
N GLY A 204 9.15 -10.17 19.11
CA GLY A 204 9.36 -11.07 17.99
C GLY A 204 10.45 -12.09 18.31
N VAL A 205 10.13 -13.37 18.13
CA VAL A 205 11.11 -14.46 18.08
C VAL A 205 12.02 -14.22 16.86
N LYS A 206 13.34 -14.13 17.11
CA LYS A 206 14.35 -14.01 16.04
C LYS A 206 14.48 -15.35 15.31
N MET A 207 14.07 -15.39 14.05
CA MET A 207 14.41 -16.49 13.14
C MET A 207 15.79 -16.22 12.53
N GLY A 208 16.67 -17.21 12.54
CA GLY A 208 18.10 -17.09 12.22
C GLY A 208 18.40 -16.54 10.83
N HIS A 209 19.41 -15.67 10.79
CA HIS A 209 19.97 -15.06 9.59
C HIS A 209 20.95 -16.06 8.95
N VAL A 210 20.64 -16.53 7.74
CA VAL A 210 21.62 -17.20 6.87
C VAL A 210 22.30 -16.08 6.07
N GLY A 211 23.59 -15.92 6.29
CA GLY A 211 24.39 -14.82 5.75
C GLY A 211 24.50 -14.82 4.24
N SER A 212 24.70 -13.63 3.68
CA SER A 212 25.35 -13.46 2.39
C SER A 212 26.15 -12.16 2.39
N ASP A 213 27.30 -12.23 1.74
CA ASP A 213 28.48 -11.38 1.78
C ASP A 213 28.31 -9.85 1.76
N LYS A 214 29.21 -9.20 2.51
CA LYS A 214 29.50 -7.77 2.47
C LYS A 214 30.27 -7.42 1.18
N GLY A 215 29.63 -6.64 0.31
CA GLY A 215 30.30 -5.84 -0.71
C GLY A 215 30.37 -4.39 -0.26
N SER A 216 31.59 -3.91 0.02
CA SER A 216 31.93 -2.55 0.46
C SER A 216 31.60 -1.49 -0.59
N VAL A 217 30.79 -0.47 -0.23
CA VAL A 217 30.75 0.81 -0.97
C VAL A 217 30.57 1.98 -0.01
N GLY A 218 31.57 2.88 -0.01
CA GLY A 218 31.40 4.33 0.01
C GLY A 218 30.84 5.01 1.26
N ARG A 219 31.74 5.47 2.12
CA ARG A 219 31.52 6.49 3.16
C ARG A 219 30.88 7.75 2.55
N MET A 220 29.64 8.10 2.92
CA MET A 220 29.07 9.43 2.70
C MET A 220 29.19 10.23 4.00
N GLU A 221 29.78 11.42 3.89
CA GLU A 221 30.01 12.37 4.98
C GLU A 221 28.69 12.85 5.59
N GLU A 222 28.64 12.89 6.92
CA GLU A 222 27.55 13.43 7.72
C GLU A 222 27.52 14.95 7.58
N VAL A 223 26.40 15.51 7.11
CA VAL A 223 26.12 16.94 7.20
C VAL A 223 25.30 17.17 8.48
N GLU A 224 25.97 17.55 9.56
CA GLU A 224 25.33 18.00 10.81
C GLU A 224 24.58 19.32 10.56
N MET A 225 23.24 19.29 10.61
CA MET A 225 22.44 20.52 10.67
C MET A 225 22.37 21.00 12.12
N GLY A 226 23.10 22.08 12.42
CA GLY A 226 23.20 22.70 13.74
C GLY A 226 21.87 23.23 14.30
N GLU A 227 21.74 23.12 15.63
CA GLU A 227 20.60 23.58 16.41
C GLU A 227 20.44 25.11 16.37
N ARG A 228 19.24 25.60 16.04
CA ARG A 228 18.89 27.03 16.12
C ARG A 228 18.73 27.45 17.58
N LYS A 229 19.67 28.25 18.09
CA LYS A 229 19.52 29.04 19.33
C LYS A 229 18.36 30.05 19.19
N LYS A 230 17.43 30.03 20.15
CA LYS A 230 16.43 31.10 20.37
C LYS A 230 17.16 32.38 20.81
N ARG A 231 16.96 33.48 20.09
CA ARG A 231 17.33 34.82 20.56
C ARG A 231 16.18 35.35 21.41
N VAL A 232 16.48 35.59 22.69
CA VAL A 232 15.67 36.38 23.61
C VAL A 232 16.20 37.80 23.50
N GLU A 233 15.35 38.74 23.07
CA GLU A 233 15.28 40.12 23.56
C GLU A 233 13.82 40.58 23.45
#